data_AF-A0A970VNN3-F1
#
_entry.id   AF-A0A970VNN3-F1
#
_cell.length_a   1.000
_cell.length_b   1.000
_cell.length_c   1.000
_cell.angle_alpha   90.00
_cell.angle_beta   90.00
_cell.angle_gamma   90.00
#
_symmetry.space_group_name_H-M   'P 1'
#
loop_
_entity.id
_entity.type
_entity.pdbx_description
1 polymer ?
#
loop_
_entity_poly.entity_id
_entity_poly.type
_entity_poly.pdbx_seq_one_letter_code
_entity_poly.pdbx_strand_id
1 'polypeptide(L)'
;MQPEINAELPAKHGRTKRKVRVRYSNRMKCLLCYLISFSVPVLWQLIALRFLYPYKLTATAPDVTQNLLAAFPFLEGLLSGTLESSAVLAGASPETIRLALEYRDAVWQRWVLVFFALAWLITLVLQLFWRVTSGRGIFASKVAKRAIHTYRLTQLIIWGVNAVFAFALLIVGVRFIAGRTYWDYLVYFLAYLLNGLAAMLCFRLAAPPMISGKHAFFKRL
;
A
#
# COMPACT_ATOMS: atom_id res chain seq x y z
N MET A 1 -69.01 -16.62 46.05
CA MET A 1 -68.50 -15.24 45.96
C MET A 1 -67.01 -15.24 46.29
N GLN A 2 -66.18 -15.46 45.27
CA GLN A 2 -64.79 -14.99 45.10
C GLN A 2 -64.22 -15.71 43.86
N PRO A 3 -63.77 -14.99 42.82
CA PRO A 3 -63.32 -15.58 41.58
C PRO A 3 -61.84 -15.97 41.65
N GLU A 4 -61.51 -17.15 41.13
CA GLU A 4 -60.12 -17.56 40.87
C GLU A 4 -59.52 -16.64 39.80
N ILE A 5 -58.54 -15.84 40.24
CA ILE A 5 -57.77 -14.94 39.38
C ILE A 5 -56.79 -15.81 38.58
N ASN A 6 -57.10 -16.00 37.29
CA ASN A 6 -56.16 -16.51 36.30
C ASN A 6 -54.94 -15.57 36.24
N ALA A 7 -53.80 -16.03 36.75
CA ALA A 7 -52.53 -15.33 36.60
C ALA A 7 -52.03 -15.48 35.16
N GLU A 8 -52.34 -14.49 34.31
CA GLU A 8 -51.71 -14.32 33.00
C GLU A 8 -50.21 -14.04 33.20
N LEU A 9 -49.39 -15.02 32.85
CA LEU A 9 -47.94 -14.87 32.69
C LEU A 9 -47.67 -13.78 31.61
N PRO A 10 -46.94 -12.70 31.92
CA PRO A 10 -46.60 -11.72 30.90
C PRO A 10 -45.69 -12.36 29.85
N ALA A 11 -46.18 -12.40 28.62
CA ALA A 11 -45.48 -12.85 27.44
C ALA A 11 -44.05 -12.29 27.42
N LYS A 12 -43.06 -13.19 27.49
CA LYS A 12 -41.64 -12.89 27.29
C LYS A 12 -41.50 -12.09 26.01
N HIS A 13 -41.26 -10.79 26.16
CA HIS A 13 -40.94 -9.90 25.06
C HIS A 13 -39.84 -10.53 24.21
N GLY A 14 -40.21 -10.99 23.03
CA GLY A 14 -39.28 -11.38 21.99
C GLY A 14 -38.39 -10.18 21.71
N ARG A 15 -37.15 -10.21 22.23
CA ARG A 15 -36.10 -9.27 21.84
C ARG A 15 -35.85 -9.50 20.35
N THR A 16 -36.60 -8.81 19.51
CA THR A 16 -36.27 -8.61 18.09
C THR A 16 -34.84 -8.13 18.06
N LYS A 17 -33.93 -8.98 17.57
CA LYS A 17 -32.53 -8.64 17.30
C LYS A 17 -32.55 -7.48 16.32
N ARG A 18 -32.52 -6.24 16.84
CA ARG A 18 -32.49 -5.01 16.06
C ARG A 18 -31.23 -5.12 15.19
N LYS A 19 -31.41 -5.45 13.89
CA LYS A 19 -30.32 -5.41 12.91
C LYS A 19 -29.76 -4.00 13.00
N VAL A 20 -28.54 -3.87 13.51
CA VAL A 20 -27.84 -2.59 13.63
C VAL A 20 -27.65 -2.09 12.21
N ARG A 21 -28.57 -1.24 11.72
CA ARG A 21 -28.39 -0.54 10.44
C ARG A 21 -27.21 0.37 10.63
N VAL A 22 -26.12 0.05 9.95
CA VAL A 22 -24.96 0.91 9.86
C VAL A 22 -25.41 2.18 9.15
N ARG A 23 -25.38 3.29 9.89
CA ARG A 23 -25.71 4.61 9.34
C ARG A 23 -24.67 4.92 8.26
N TYR A 24 -25.16 5.29 7.08
CA TYR A 24 -24.37 5.67 5.89
C TYR A 24 -23.14 6.56 6.20
N SER A 25 -23.25 7.45 7.19
CA SER A 25 -22.17 8.29 7.74
C SER A 25 -20.90 7.52 8.14
N ASN A 26 -21.02 6.32 8.73
CA ASN A 26 -19.85 5.54 9.17
C ASN A 26 -19.09 4.90 8.00
N ARG A 27 -19.79 4.56 6.90
CA ARG A 27 -19.17 4.03 5.68
C ARG A 27 -18.33 5.11 5.00
N MET A 28 -18.88 6.32 4.89
CA MET A 28 -18.20 7.46 4.30
C MET A 28 -16.93 7.83 5.08
N LYS A 29 -17.00 7.91 6.41
CA LYS A 29 -15.83 8.19 7.26
C LYS A 29 -14.71 7.17 7.09
N CYS A 30 -15.06 5.88 7.01
CA CYS A 30 -14.08 4.83 6.80
C CYS A 30 -13.45 4.91 5.41
N LEU A 31 -14.25 5.15 4.35
CA LEU A 31 -13.74 5.36 3.00
C LEU A 31 -12.78 6.56 2.94
N LEU A 32 -13.15 7.69 3.56
CA LEU A 32 -12.29 8.86 3.65
C LEU A 32 -10.96 8.56 4.34
N CYS A 33 -10.95 7.82 5.45
CA CYS A 33 -9.70 7.39 6.08
C CYS A 33 -8.85 6.52 5.15
N TYR A 34 -9.44 5.58 4.41
CA TYR A 34 -8.71 4.78 3.43
C TYR A 34 -8.10 5.65 2.34
N LEU A 35 -8.89 6.56 1.76
CA LEU A 35 -8.43 7.47 0.72
C LEU A 35 -7.28 8.33 1.24
N ILE A 36 -7.42 8.96 2.41
CA ILE A 36 -6.38 9.80 2.98
C ILE A 36 -5.10 8.98 3.25
N SER A 37 -5.22 7.87 3.98
CA SER A 37 -4.07 7.06 4.36
C SER A 37 -3.31 6.49 3.16
N PHE A 38 -4.01 5.99 2.13
CA PHE A 38 -3.36 5.45 0.94
C PHE A 38 -2.93 6.51 -0.08
N SER A 39 -3.45 7.74 0.02
CA SER A 39 -2.99 8.85 -0.82
C SER A 39 -1.66 9.42 -0.34
N VAL A 40 -1.38 9.42 0.96
CA VAL A 40 -0.11 9.95 1.52
C VAL A 40 1.14 9.35 0.86
N PRO A 41 1.32 8.01 0.77
CA PRO A 41 2.51 7.44 0.13
C PRO A 41 2.58 7.76 -1.38
N VAL A 42 1.43 7.85 -2.06
CA VAL A 42 1.36 8.23 -3.47
C VAL A 42 1.79 9.69 -3.67
N LEU A 43 1.23 10.60 -2.87
CA LEU A 43 1.57 12.02 -2.90
C LEU A 43 3.05 12.22 -2.61
N TRP A 44 3.60 11.52 -1.60
CA TRP A 44 5.02 11.54 -1.34
C TRP A 44 5.83 11.15 -2.57
N GLN A 45 5.53 10.00 -3.19
CA GLN A 45 6.30 9.52 -4.34
C GLN A 45 6.24 10.49 -5.52
N LEU A 46 5.07 11.07 -5.79
CA LEU A 46 4.89 12.05 -6.87
C LEU A 46 5.63 13.36 -6.57
N ILE A 47 5.53 13.88 -5.35
CA ILE A 47 6.22 15.11 -4.93
C ILE A 47 7.74 14.91 -4.96
N ALA A 48 8.21 13.78 -4.42
CA ALA A 48 9.64 13.46 -4.38
C ALA A 48 10.23 13.38 -5.80
N LEU A 49 9.55 12.72 -6.73
CA LEU A 49 10.02 12.62 -8.12
C LEU A 49 9.82 13.92 -8.92
N ARG A 50 8.80 14.73 -8.62
CA ARG A 50 8.56 15.98 -9.36
C ARG A 50 9.42 17.14 -8.89
N PHE A 51 9.74 17.21 -7.59
CA PHE A 51 10.37 18.39 -7.00
C PHE A 51 11.74 18.09 -6.39
N LEU A 52 11.88 17.00 -5.63
CA LEU A 52 13.17 16.67 -5.00
C LEU A 52 14.15 16.08 -6.01
N TYR A 53 13.67 15.19 -6.89
CA TYR A 53 14.52 14.54 -7.88
C TYR A 53 15.17 15.55 -8.82
N PRO A 54 14.45 16.49 -9.47
CA PRO A 54 15.09 17.41 -10.41
C PRO A 54 16.11 18.34 -9.74
N TYR A 55 15.89 18.63 -8.46
CA TYR A 55 16.74 19.52 -7.68
C TYR A 55 18.00 18.85 -7.12
N LYS A 56 17.95 17.56 -6.79
CA LYS A 56 19.04 16.85 -6.11
C LYS A 56 19.67 15.69 -6.90
N LEU A 57 18.94 15.11 -7.86
CA LEU A 57 19.24 13.79 -8.44
C LEU A 57 19.20 13.77 -9.98
N THR A 58 19.04 14.92 -10.66
CA THR A 58 19.08 14.97 -12.14
C THR A 58 20.42 14.50 -12.67
N ALA A 59 20.40 13.76 -13.78
CA ALA A 59 21.55 13.19 -14.46
C ALA A 59 22.36 12.18 -13.62
N THR A 60 21.80 11.68 -12.51
CA THR A 60 22.41 10.59 -11.72
C THR A 60 21.74 9.24 -11.97
N ALA A 61 20.72 9.18 -12.85
CA ALA A 61 20.00 7.95 -13.13
C ALA A 61 20.92 6.82 -13.64
N PRO A 62 20.73 5.59 -13.13
CA PRO A 62 21.42 4.42 -13.63
C PRO A 62 20.81 3.97 -14.97
N ASP A 63 21.53 3.14 -15.72
CA ASP A 63 20.97 2.42 -16.87
C ASP A 63 20.07 1.26 -16.40
N VAL A 64 18.88 1.63 -15.90
CA VAL A 64 17.92 0.69 -15.32
C VAL A 64 17.46 -0.36 -16.33
N THR A 65 17.42 -0.01 -17.62
CA THR A 65 17.01 -0.91 -18.70
C THR A 65 18.02 -2.03 -18.86
N GLN A 66 19.31 -1.69 -18.93
CA GLN A 66 20.37 -2.68 -18.97
C GLN A 66 20.37 -3.57 -17.72
N ASN A 67 20.18 -2.99 -16.54
CA ASN A 67 20.14 -3.74 -15.28
C ASN A 67 18.94 -4.69 -15.18
N LEU A 68 17.77 -4.26 -15.68
CA LEU A 68 16.57 -5.10 -15.75
C LEU A 68 16.77 -6.27 -16.70
N LEU A 69 17.39 -6.05 -17.86
CA LEU A 69 17.70 -7.13 -18.81
C LEU A 69 18.72 -8.12 -18.25
N ALA A 70 19.72 -7.63 -17.54
CA ALA A 70 20.68 -8.49 -16.85
C ALA A 70 20.02 -9.36 -15.77
N ALA A 71 19.02 -8.82 -15.05
CA ALA A 71 18.28 -9.56 -14.03
C ALA A 71 17.18 -10.48 -14.61
N PHE A 72 16.56 -10.06 -15.72
CA PHE A 72 15.39 -10.70 -16.32
C PHE A 72 15.52 -10.72 -17.86
N PRO A 73 16.33 -11.65 -18.41
CA PRO A 73 16.61 -11.69 -19.85
C PRO A 73 15.35 -11.85 -20.72
N PHE A 74 14.31 -12.49 -20.20
CA PHE A 74 13.04 -12.67 -20.92
C PHE A 74 12.31 -11.35 -21.26
N LEU A 75 12.74 -10.21 -20.71
CA LEU A 75 12.18 -8.88 -21.00
C LEU A 75 12.80 -8.22 -22.25
N GLU A 76 13.77 -8.85 -22.92
CA GLU A 76 14.51 -8.29 -24.06
C GLU A 76 13.60 -7.70 -25.14
N GLY A 77 12.60 -8.45 -25.60
CA GLY A 77 11.66 -7.98 -26.62
C GLY A 77 10.81 -6.77 -26.18
N LEU A 78 10.59 -6.59 -24.87
CA LEU A 78 9.83 -5.46 -24.33
C LEU A 78 10.70 -4.22 -24.15
N LEU A 79 11.99 -4.40 -23.85
CA LEU A 79 12.89 -3.33 -23.43
C LEU A 79 13.90 -2.90 -24.50
N SER A 80 14.04 -3.65 -25.60
CA SER A 80 15.00 -3.38 -26.69
C SER A 80 14.97 -1.93 -27.18
N GLY A 81 13.79 -1.41 -27.54
CA GLY A 81 13.67 -0.02 -28.00
C GLY A 81 13.99 1.02 -26.92
N THR A 82 13.76 0.69 -25.65
CA THR A 82 14.15 1.57 -24.53
C THR A 82 15.66 1.55 -24.33
N LEU A 83 16.29 0.37 -24.45
CA LEU A 83 17.74 0.19 -24.30
C LEU A 83 18.50 0.96 -25.39
N GLU A 84 18.06 0.85 -26.64
CA GLU A 84 18.63 1.59 -27.78
C GLU A 84 18.50 3.10 -27.57
N SER A 85 17.33 3.57 -27.14
CA SER A 85 17.08 5.00 -26.91
C SER A 85 17.86 5.57 -25.72
N SER A 86 18.25 4.72 -24.76
CA SER A 86 19.09 5.12 -23.62
C SER A 86 20.58 4.90 -23.85
N ALA A 87 21.00 4.35 -25.00
CA ALA A 87 22.39 4.05 -25.27
C ALA A 87 23.19 5.33 -25.58
N VAL A 88 24.36 5.46 -24.95
CA VAL A 88 25.32 6.52 -25.27
C VAL A 88 26.40 5.90 -26.16
N LEU A 89 26.39 6.25 -27.44
CA LEU A 89 27.37 5.75 -28.41
C LEU A 89 28.72 6.47 -28.25
N ALA A 90 29.82 5.74 -28.45
CA ALA A 90 31.16 6.33 -28.45
C ALA A 90 31.28 7.35 -29.60
N GLY A 91 31.78 8.55 -29.29
CA GLY A 91 31.89 9.64 -30.27
C GLY A 91 30.59 10.41 -30.52
N ALA A 92 29.53 10.17 -29.74
CA ALA A 92 28.29 10.93 -29.83
C ALA A 92 28.52 12.43 -29.58
N SER A 93 27.76 13.27 -30.29
CA SER A 93 27.80 14.72 -30.07
C SER A 93 27.34 15.05 -28.63
N PRO A 94 27.80 16.17 -28.04
CA PRO A 94 27.37 16.57 -26.69
C PRO A 94 25.84 16.64 -26.54
N GLU A 95 25.15 17.06 -27.59
CA GLU A 95 23.68 17.16 -27.61
C GLU A 95 23.01 15.79 -27.58
N THR A 96 23.55 14.81 -28.30
CA THR A 96 23.07 13.43 -28.27
C THR A 96 23.26 12.80 -26.89
N ILE A 97 24.39 13.08 -26.23
CA ILE A 97 24.67 12.62 -24.86
C ILE A 97 23.64 13.22 -23.89
N ARG A 98 23.37 14.54 -23.99
CA ARG A 98 22.37 15.22 -23.16
C ARG A 98 20.99 14.58 -23.28
N LEU A 99 20.52 14.36 -24.51
CA LEU A 99 19.22 13.74 -24.78
C LEU A 99 19.14 12.30 -24.24
N ALA A 100 20.19 11.50 -24.39
CA ALA A 100 20.24 10.14 -23.85
C ALA A 100 20.18 10.12 -22.32
N LEU A 101 20.86 11.06 -21.64
CA LEU A 101 20.81 11.20 -20.18
C LEU A 101 19.44 11.64 -19.67
N GLU A 102 18.80 12.61 -20.35
CA GLU A 102 17.43 13.03 -20.02
C GLU A 102 16.42 11.89 -20.21
N TYR A 103 16.60 11.09 -21.26
CA TYR A 103 15.79 9.90 -21.49
C TYR A 103 15.99 8.85 -20.38
N ARG A 104 17.24 8.60 -19.96
CA ARG A 104 17.57 7.70 -18.84
C ARG A 104 16.90 8.15 -17.54
N ASP A 105 16.94 9.45 -17.22
CA ASP A 105 16.25 10.01 -16.06
C ASP A 105 14.74 9.75 -16.12
N ALA A 106 14.12 10.00 -17.28
CA ALA A 106 12.69 9.78 -17.45
C ALA A 106 12.30 8.29 -17.31
N VAL A 107 13.10 7.38 -17.89
CA VAL A 107 12.89 5.94 -17.79
C VAL A 107 13.06 5.47 -16.34
N TRP A 108 14.09 5.95 -15.65
CA TRP A 108 14.34 5.63 -14.25
C TRP A 108 13.18 6.04 -13.34
N GLN A 109 12.69 7.29 -13.46
CA GLN A 109 11.54 7.77 -12.68
C GLN A 109 10.29 6.93 -12.93
N ARG A 110 10.04 6.50 -14.18
CA ARG A 110 8.91 5.60 -14.51
C ARG A 110 9.04 4.26 -13.81
N TRP A 111 10.22 3.65 -13.81
CA TRP A 111 10.43 2.38 -13.12
C TRP A 111 10.25 2.51 -11.61
N VAL A 112 10.78 3.57 -10.99
CA VAL A 112 10.51 3.87 -9.56
C VAL A 112 9.00 3.91 -9.29
N LEU A 113 8.23 4.60 -10.13
CA LEU A 113 6.77 4.66 -10.02
C LEU A 113 6.11 3.30 -10.21
N VAL A 114 6.54 2.48 -11.17
CA VAL A 114 5.99 1.15 -11.43
C VAL A 114 6.21 0.23 -10.24
N PHE A 115 7.44 0.13 -9.71
CA PHE A 115 7.74 -0.70 -8.53
C PHE A 115 6.90 -0.25 -7.33
N PHE A 116 6.79 1.06 -7.09
CA PHE A 116 5.97 1.58 -6.01
C PHE A 116 4.48 1.32 -6.21
N ALA A 117 3.95 1.56 -7.42
CA ALA A 117 2.54 1.35 -7.74
C ALA A 117 2.12 -0.11 -7.56
N LEU A 118 2.97 -1.06 -7.95
CA LEU A 118 2.74 -2.48 -7.73
C LEU A 118 2.71 -2.82 -6.22
N ALA A 119 3.70 -2.34 -5.45
CA ALA A 119 3.71 -2.56 -4.00
C ALA A 119 2.48 -1.94 -3.30
N TRP A 120 2.09 -0.73 -3.71
CA TRP A 120 0.91 -0.02 -3.24
C TRP A 120 -0.38 -0.80 -3.56
N LEU A 121 -0.53 -1.25 -4.81
CA LEU A 121 -1.73 -1.97 -5.26
C LEU A 121 -1.87 -3.32 -4.54
N ILE A 122 -0.79 -4.09 -4.46
CA ILE A 122 -0.78 -5.38 -3.74
C ILE A 122 -1.12 -5.16 -2.26
N THR A 123 -0.55 -4.12 -1.63
CA THR A 123 -0.86 -3.76 -0.24
C THR A 123 -2.35 -3.47 -0.05
N LEU A 124 -2.93 -2.65 -0.94
CA LEU A 124 -4.35 -2.32 -0.90
C LEU A 124 -5.23 -3.56 -1.10
N VAL A 125 -4.93 -4.40 -2.09
CA VAL A 125 -5.67 -5.64 -2.37
C VAL A 125 -5.62 -6.60 -1.19
N LEU A 126 -4.44 -6.83 -0.60
CA LEU A 126 -4.28 -7.69 0.59
C LEU A 126 -5.12 -7.17 1.76
N GLN A 127 -5.15 -5.85 1.96
CA GLN A 127 -5.94 -5.26 3.02
C GLN A 127 -7.45 -5.36 2.79
N LEU A 128 -7.91 -5.12 1.55
CA LEU A 128 -9.32 -5.28 1.19
C LEU A 128 -9.75 -6.74 1.32
N PHE A 129 -8.92 -7.68 0.88
CA PHE A 129 -9.17 -9.11 1.02
C PHE A 129 -9.26 -9.56 2.49
N TRP A 130 -8.33 -9.11 3.33
CA TRP A 130 -8.39 -9.35 4.78
C TRP A 130 -9.70 -8.85 5.40
N ARG A 131 -10.17 -7.69 4.97
CA ARG A 131 -11.39 -7.08 5.48
C ARG A 131 -12.64 -7.87 5.08
N VAL A 132 -12.70 -8.35 3.84
CA VAL A 132 -13.83 -9.18 3.36
C VAL A 132 -13.88 -10.51 4.11
N THR A 133 -12.73 -11.14 4.33
CA THR A 133 -12.63 -12.44 5.01
C THR A 133 -12.89 -12.36 6.52
N SER A 134 -12.54 -11.25 7.16
CA SER A 134 -12.69 -11.06 8.62
C SER A 134 -14.11 -10.69 9.07
N GLY A 135 -15.05 -10.46 8.16
CA GLY A 135 -16.43 -10.02 8.47
C GLY A 135 -17.38 -11.09 9.03
N ARG A 136 -16.99 -12.37 9.07
CA ARG A 136 -17.88 -13.51 9.39
C ARG A 136 -17.44 -14.23 10.68
N GLY A 137 -17.97 -13.85 11.85
CA GLY A 137 -17.65 -14.52 13.12
C GLY A 137 -18.83 -14.59 14.09
N ILE A 138 -19.17 -15.80 14.55
CA ILE A 138 -20.32 -16.11 15.43
C ILE A 138 -19.93 -16.24 16.93
N PHE A 139 -18.66 -16.52 17.26
CA PHE A 139 -18.19 -16.74 18.65
C PHE A 139 -17.07 -15.78 19.10
N ALA A 140 -17.28 -15.02 20.17
CA ALA A 140 -16.47 -13.83 20.47
C ALA A 140 -14.98 -14.08 20.83
N SER A 141 -14.65 -15.08 21.66
CA SER A 141 -13.27 -15.22 22.20
C SER A 141 -12.28 -15.88 21.22
N LYS A 142 -12.66 -17.00 20.58
CA LYS A 142 -11.82 -17.69 19.60
C LYS A 142 -11.67 -16.88 18.31
N VAL A 143 -12.71 -16.15 17.90
CA VAL A 143 -12.67 -15.27 16.72
C VAL A 143 -11.78 -14.05 16.98
N ALA A 144 -11.72 -13.51 18.20
CA ALA A 144 -10.82 -12.42 18.54
C ALA A 144 -9.33 -12.81 18.39
N LYS A 145 -8.92 -13.95 18.96
CA LYS A 145 -7.53 -14.45 18.82
C LYS A 145 -7.17 -14.72 17.35
N ARG A 146 -8.09 -15.34 16.59
CA ARG A 146 -7.91 -15.57 15.15
C ARG A 146 -7.75 -14.26 14.38
N ALA A 147 -8.61 -13.27 14.64
CA ALA A 147 -8.54 -11.97 14.00
C ALA A 147 -7.24 -11.21 14.31
N ILE A 148 -6.73 -11.30 15.55
CA ILE A 148 -5.42 -10.72 15.93
C ILE A 148 -4.29 -11.41 15.16
N HIS A 149 -4.31 -12.74 15.10
CA HIS A 149 -3.28 -13.51 14.39
C HIS A 149 -3.31 -13.21 12.89
N THR A 150 -4.48 -13.25 12.26
CA THR A 150 -4.65 -12.91 10.84
C THR A 150 -4.24 -11.47 10.56
N TYR A 151 -4.58 -10.50 11.43
CA TYR A 151 -4.09 -9.12 11.33
C TYR A 151 -2.55 -9.07 11.32
N ARG A 152 -1.90 -9.69 12.32
CA ARG A 152 -0.43 -9.68 12.43
C ARG A 152 0.22 -10.31 11.22
N LEU A 153 -0.33 -11.43 10.75
CA LEU A 153 0.16 -12.13 9.57
C LEU A 153 -0.01 -11.27 8.31
N THR A 154 -1.18 -10.68 8.08
CA THR A 154 -1.40 -9.81 6.91
C THR A 154 -0.51 -8.56 6.96
N GLN A 155 -0.36 -7.94 8.14
CA GLN A 155 0.54 -6.80 8.29
C GLN A 155 2.01 -7.18 8.03
N LEU A 156 2.44 -8.37 8.49
CA LEU A 156 3.77 -8.89 8.21
C LEU A 156 3.98 -9.15 6.71
N ILE A 157 2.98 -9.71 6.03
CA ILE A 157 3.02 -9.92 4.57
C ILE A 157 3.11 -8.57 3.86
N ILE A 158 2.36 -7.56 4.27
CA ILE A 158 2.43 -6.21 3.69
C ILE A 158 3.82 -5.61 3.87
N TRP A 159 4.43 -5.73 5.06
CA TRP A 159 5.82 -5.31 5.26
C TRP A 159 6.78 -6.07 4.36
N GLY A 160 6.62 -7.39 4.24
CA GLY A 160 7.41 -8.22 3.34
C GLY A 160 7.29 -7.80 1.87
N VAL A 161 6.08 -7.56 1.37
CA VAL A 161 5.84 -7.07 0.01
C VAL A 161 6.56 -5.73 -0.21
N ASN A 162 6.36 -4.75 0.67
CA ASN A 162 7.02 -3.45 0.54
C ASN A 162 8.54 -3.57 0.60
N ALA A 163 9.08 -4.43 1.46
CA ALA A 163 10.51 -4.70 1.53
C ALA A 163 11.05 -5.37 0.26
N VAL A 164 10.32 -6.33 -0.32
CA VAL A 164 10.70 -7.01 -1.58
C VAL A 164 10.77 -6.01 -2.74
N PHE A 165 9.77 -5.15 -2.89
CA PHE A 165 9.77 -4.14 -3.96
C PHE A 165 10.84 -3.06 -3.74
N ALA A 166 11.02 -2.58 -2.51
CA ALA A 166 12.12 -1.68 -2.17
C ALA A 166 13.49 -2.32 -2.46
N PHE A 167 13.67 -3.59 -2.10
CA PHE A 167 14.89 -4.33 -2.39
C PHE A 167 15.11 -4.52 -3.89
N ALA A 168 14.06 -4.85 -4.66
CA ALA A 168 14.14 -4.95 -6.11
C ALA A 168 14.60 -3.62 -6.73
N LEU A 169 14.03 -2.48 -6.29
CA LEU A 169 14.43 -1.16 -6.75
C LEU A 169 15.90 -0.84 -6.39
N LEU A 170 16.36 -1.28 -5.23
CA LEU A 170 17.76 -1.16 -4.81
C LEU A 170 18.69 -1.95 -5.72
N ILE A 171 18.36 -3.21 -6.03
CA ILE A 171 19.17 -4.10 -6.86
C ILE A 171 19.20 -3.67 -8.31
N VAL A 172 18.07 -3.22 -8.85
CA VAL A 172 17.93 -2.90 -10.27
C VAL A 172 18.45 -1.50 -10.60
N GLY A 173 18.44 -0.56 -9.66
CA GLY A 173 18.79 0.82 -9.97
C GLY A 173 19.58 1.53 -8.90
N VAL A 174 19.01 1.72 -7.71
CA VAL A 174 19.60 2.64 -6.72
C VAL A 174 21.05 2.28 -6.40
N ARG A 175 21.41 0.99 -6.35
CA ARG A 175 22.79 0.57 -6.10
C ARG A 175 23.84 1.03 -7.12
N PHE A 176 23.42 1.46 -8.30
CA PHE A 176 24.28 1.90 -9.39
C PHE A 176 24.39 3.42 -9.50
N ILE A 177 23.64 4.17 -8.69
CA ILE A 177 23.75 5.63 -8.63
C ILE A 177 25.11 5.97 -7.99
N ALA A 178 25.93 6.74 -8.71
CA ALA A 178 27.21 7.24 -8.23
C ALA A 178 26.99 8.40 -7.24
N GLY A 179 27.79 8.45 -6.16
CA GLY A 179 27.72 9.56 -5.19
C GLY A 179 26.43 9.63 -4.37
N ARG A 180 25.74 8.50 -4.20
CA ARG A 180 24.48 8.41 -3.43
C ARG A 180 24.54 9.08 -2.07
N THR A 181 23.47 9.78 -1.75
CA THR A 181 23.26 10.50 -0.50
C THR A 181 22.01 9.99 0.21
N TYR A 182 21.74 10.53 1.40
CA TYR A 182 20.49 10.25 2.12
C TYR A 182 19.24 10.68 1.34
N TRP A 183 19.36 11.65 0.43
CA TRP A 183 18.24 12.11 -0.39
C TRP A 183 17.75 11.04 -1.36
N ASP A 184 18.65 10.25 -1.94
CA ASP A 184 18.30 9.10 -2.77
C ASP A 184 17.40 8.14 -1.99
N TYR A 185 17.82 7.76 -0.78
CA TYR A 185 17.05 6.82 0.02
C TYR A 185 15.68 7.38 0.42
N LEU A 186 15.62 8.68 0.74
CA LEU A 186 14.36 9.34 1.09
C LEU A 186 13.40 9.40 -0.10
N VAL A 187 13.89 9.75 -1.28
CA VAL A 187 13.08 9.87 -2.51
C VAL A 187 12.58 8.50 -2.98
N TYR A 188 13.42 7.46 -2.90
CA TYR A 188 13.08 6.15 -3.45
C TYR A 188 12.42 5.20 -2.46
N PHE A 189 12.71 5.27 -1.15
CA PHE A 189 12.26 4.23 -0.20
C PHE A 189 11.21 4.67 0.81
N LEU A 190 11.07 5.97 1.11
CA LEU A 190 10.13 6.44 2.12
C LEU A 190 8.67 6.07 1.79
N ALA A 191 8.30 6.05 0.51
CA ALA A 191 6.96 5.68 0.09
C ALA A 191 6.57 4.25 0.51
N TYR A 192 7.51 3.30 0.50
CA TYR A 192 7.28 1.91 0.92
C TYR A 192 7.03 1.80 2.42
N LEU A 193 7.76 2.59 3.22
CA LEU A 193 7.51 2.71 4.65
C LEU A 193 6.13 3.31 4.93
N LEU A 194 5.81 4.43 4.27
CA LEU A 194 4.52 5.11 4.39
C LEU A 194 3.36 4.21 3.97
N ASN A 195 3.53 3.37 2.95
CA ASN A 195 2.53 2.42 2.49
C ASN A 195 2.24 1.33 3.53
N GLY A 196 3.28 0.77 4.16
CA GLY A 196 3.11 -0.17 5.28
C GLY A 196 2.44 0.45 6.51
N LEU A 197 2.76 1.72 6.82
CA LEU A 197 2.11 2.48 7.89
C LEU A 197 0.65 2.82 7.57
N ALA A 198 0.34 3.19 6.33
CA ALA A 198 -1.03 3.43 5.87
C ALA A 198 -1.91 2.20 6.08
N ALA A 199 -1.41 1.02 5.69
CA ALA A 199 -2.09 -0.24 5.95
C ALA A 199 -2.32 -0.47 7.45
N MET A 200 -1.31 -0.24 8.29
CA MET A 200 -1.41 -0.40 9.75
C MET A 200 -2.50 0.50 10.36
N LEU A 201 -2.55 1.77 9.95
CA LEU A 201 -3.58 2.73 10.38
C LEU A 201 -4.98 2.25 9.99
N CYS A 202 -5.15 1.84 8.73
CA CYS A 202 -6.43 1.35 8.22
C CYS A 202 -6.88 0.03 8.89
N PHE A 203 -5.95 -0.85 9.29
CA PHE A 203 -6.30 -2.05 10.08
C PHE A 203 -6.81 -1.71 11.47
N ARG A 204 -6.19 -0.77 12.18
CA ARG A 204 -6.67 -0.34 13.49
C ARG A 204 -8.06 0.25 13.43
N LEU A 205 -8.37 0.98 12.34
CA LEU A 205 -9.69 1.55 12.09
C LEU A 205 -10.74 0.50 11.69
N ALA A 206 -10.34 -0.56 11.00
CA ALA A 206 -11.20 -1.63 10.52
C ALA A 206 -11.27 -2.86 11.46
N ALA A 207 -10.53 -2.84 12.58
CA ALA A 207 -10.46 -3.97 13.50
C ALA A 207 -11.84 -4.30 14.10
N PRO A 208 -12.22 -5.60 14.20
CA PRO A 208 -13.44 -6.00 14.87
C PRO A 208 -13.50 -5.38 16.28
N PRO A 209 -14.69 -5.06 16.82
CA PRO A 209 -14.85 -4.47 18.17
C PRO A 209 -14.36 -5.37 19.32
N MET A 210 -13.83 -6.55 19.01
CA MET A 210 -13.18 -7.46 19.95
C MET A 210 -11.67 -7.17 20.12
N ILE A 211 -11.04 -6.52 19.14
CA ILE A 211 -9.63 -6.08 19.18
C ILE A 211 -9.56 -4.62 19.61
N SER A 212 -10.49 -3.82 19.09
CA SER A 212 -10.59 -2.42 19.44
C SER A 212 -11.49 -2.36 20.69
N GLY A 213 -10.89 -2.11 21.86
CA GLY A 213 -11.56 -2.13 23.17
C GLY A 213 -12.85 -1.31 23.24
N LYS A 214 -13.59 -1.40 24.36
CA LYS A 214 -14.97 -0.88 24.59
C LYS A 214 -15.33 0.53 24.04
N HIS A 215 -14.37 1.33 23.59
CA HIS A 215 -14.52 2.69 23.03
C HIS A 215 -14.08 2.85 21.55
N ALA A 216 -13.93 1.77 20.80
CA ALA A 216 -13.55 1.80 19.39
C ALA A 216 -14.56 2.53 18.48
N PHE A 217 -14.11 3.62 17.87
CA PHE A 217 -14.87 4.66 17.17
C PHE A 217 -15.72 4.23 15.95
N PHE A 218 -15.62 2.98 15.46
CA PHE A 218 -16.42 2.52 14.33
C PHE A 218 -17.15 1.22 14.66
N LYS A 219 -18.18 1.35 15.50
CA LYS A 219 -19.20 0.31 15.71
C LYS A 219 -19.87 -0.03 14.37
N ARG A 220 -19.43 -1.15 13.81
CA ARG A 220 -20.05 -2.00 12.77
C ARG A 220 -20.22 -1.31 11.40
N LEU A 221 -19.87 -2.07 10.36
CA LEU A 221 -20.22 -1.85 8.95
C LEU A 221 -21.35 -2.77 8.50
#